data_AF-V2WPC4-F1
#
_entry.id   AF-V2WPC4-F1
#
_cell.length_a   1.000
_cell.length_b   1.000
_cell.length_c   1.000
_cell.angle_alpha   90.00
_cell.angle_beta   90.00
_cell.angle_gamma   90.00
#
_symmetry.space_group_name_H-M   'P 1'
#
loop_
_entity.id
_entity.type
_entity.pdbx_description
1 polymer ?
#
loop_
_entity_poly.entity_id
_entity_poly.type
_entity_poly.pdbx_seq_one_letter_code
_entity_poly.pdbx_strand_id
1 'polypeptide(L)'
;MAFLDLLKKGATIGGTASSVIMISSVALKDKITYNVPAYTASKAGINYLTTALVTEFARNKIPIHINCIVPGTFPSELGVCDEDKLNELLRACWSIARSYVCCPTAKSWNMASAAIYFASPMSGYTNGNNLVVDGGVHLVNP
;
A
#
# COMPACT_ATOMS: atom_id res chain seq x y z
N MET A 1 4.25 -15.09 16.76
CA MET A 1 3.96 -14.52 15.42
C MET A 1 4.57 -15.44 14.37
N ALA A 2 3.81 -15.85 13.36
CA ALA A 2 4.33 -16.71 12.30
C ALA A 2 5.48 -16.01 11.56
N PHE A 3 6.48 -16.77 11.09
CA PHE A 3 7.66 -16.29 10.34
C PHE A 3 8.63 -15.35 11.06
N LEU A 4 8.38 -14.97 12.32
CA LEU A 4 9.27 -14.05 13.06
C LEU A 4 10.71 -14.55 13.14
N ASP A 5 10.91 -15.85 13.39
CA ASP A 5 12.25 -16.43 13.46
C ASP A 5 12.95 -16.43 12.09
N LEU A 6 12.20 -16.58 11.00
CA LEU A 6 12.74 -16.50 9.64
C LEU A 6 13.11 -15.06 9.28
N LEU A 7 12.31 -14.08 9.67
CA LEU A 7 12.62 -12.66 9.48
C LEU A 7 13.86 -12.23 10.29
N LYS A 8 13.99 -12.70 11.54
CA LYS A 8 15.20 -12.47 12.33
C LYS A 8 16.43 -13.08 11.66
N LYS A 9 16.34 -14.32 11.18
CA LYS A 9 17.42 -14.98 10.43
C LYS A 9 17.78 -14.21 9.16
N GLY A 10 16.77 -13.75 8.40
CA GLY A 10 16.96 -12.96 7.18
C GLY A 10 17.70 -11.64 7.46
N ALA A 11 17.38 -10.98 8.57
CA ALA A 11 18.06 -9.75 8.97
C ALA A 11 19.55 -9.99 9.26
N THR A 12 19.88 -11.10 9.93
CA THR A 12 21.28 -11.49 10.18
C THR A 12 22.04 -11.77 8.89
N ILE A 13 21.44 -12.50 7.94
CA ILE A 13 22.08 -12.86 6.67
C ILE A 13 22.30 -11.62 5.79
N GLY A 14 21.31 -10.73 5.73
CA GLY A 14 21.38 -9.53 4.89
C GLY A 14 22.22 -8.38 5.46
N GLY A 15 22.64 -8.46 6.73
CA GLY A 15 23.38 -7.40 7.41
C GLY A 15 22.58 -6.11 7.63
N THR A 16 21.26 -6.16 7.45
CA THR A 16 20.31 -5.04 7.62
C THR A 16 18.98 -5.58 8.15
N ALA A 17 18.06 -4.70 8.56
CA ALA A 17 16.73 -5.13 8.99
C ALA A 17 15.98 -5.87 7.87
N SER A 18 15.24 -6.92 8.22
CA SER A 18 14.32 -7.56 7.27
C SER A 18 13.15 -6.63 6.96
N SER A 19 12.55 -6.75 5.78
CA SER A 19 11.42 -5.92 5.35
C SER A 19 10.12 -6.72 5.29
N VAL A 20 9.05 -6.16 5.84
CA VAL A 20 7.68 -6.64 5.71
C VAL A 20 6.85 -5.57 5.01
N ILE A 21 6.17 -5.94 3.94
CA ILE A 21 5.34 -5.04 3.14
C ILE A 21 3.88 -5.44 3.31
N MET A 22 3.09 -4.54 3.86
CA MET A 22 1.63 -4.68 4.00
C MET A 22 0.92 -4.03 2.81
N ILE A 23 -0.23 -4.57 2.40
CA ILE A 23 -1.04 -4.00 1.31
C ILE A 23 -2.41 -3.55 1.85
N SER A 24 -2.64 -2.25 1.86
CA SER A 24 -3.89 -1.63 2.30
C SER A 24 -4.80 -1.24 1.12
N SER A 25 -5.45 -0.08 1.15
CA SER A 25 -6.27 0.52 0.09
C SER A 25 -6.54 2.00 0.38
N VAL A 26 -6.63 2.84 -0.65
CA VAL A 26 -7.10 4.23 -0.49
C VAL A 26 -8.57 4.36 -0.14
N ALA A 27 -9.37 3.28 -0.21
CA ALA A 27 -10.79 3.30 0.14
C ALA A 27 -11.08 3.85 1.55
N LEU A 28 -10.10 3.78 2.47
CA LEU A 28 -10.18 4.35 3.82
C LEU A 28 -9.97 5.88 3.87
N LYS A 29 -9.45 6.48 2.80
CA LYS A 29 -9.17 7.91 2.65
C LYS A 29 -10.24 8.65 1.85
N ASP A 30 -11.04 7.91 1.09
CA ASP A 30 -12.13 8.46 0.29
C ASP A 30 -13.25 8.97 1.21
N LYS A 31 -13.87 10.12 0.89
CA LYS A 31 -14.95 10.71 1.72
C LYS A 31 -16.32 10.18 1.31
N ILE A 32 -16.40 9.43 0.21
CA ILE A 32 -17.59 8.66 -0.21
C ILE A 32 -17.36 7.18 0.10
N THR A 33 -18.32 6.55 0.78
CA THR A 33 -18.25 5.12 1.08
C THR A 33 -18.85 4.31 -0.08
N TYR A 34 -18.07 3.40 -0.67
CA TYR A 34 -18.53 2.52 -1.77
C TYR A 34 -19.37 1.31 -1.29
N ASN A 35 -20.13 1.47 -0.21
CA ASN A 35 -20.91 0.39 0.43
C ASN A 35 -20.08 -0.88 0.78
N VAL A 36 -18.80 -0.69 1.11
CA VAL A 36 -17.87 -1.78 1.51
C VAL A 36 -17.25 -1.50 2.90
N PRO A 37 -18.07 -1.33 3.95
CA PRO A 37 -17.58 -0.91 5.27
C PRO A 37 -16.63 -1.93 5.90
N ALA A 38 -16.89 -3.23 5.74
CA ALA A 38 -16.03 -4.29 6.28
C ALA A 38 -14.64 -4.31 5.62
N TYR A 39 -14.58 -4.12 4.30
CA TYR A 39 -13.33 -3.98 3.55
C TYR A 39 -12.57 -2.74 4.02
N THR A 40 -13.25 -1.60 4.08
CA THR A 40 -12.65 -0.32 4.49
C THR A 40 -12.09 -0.40 5.91
N ALA A 41 -12.83 -0.98 6.85
CA ALA A 41 -12.39 -1.20 8.23
C ALA A 41 -11.18 -2.14 8.29
N SER A 42 -11.18 -3.24 7.52
CA SER A 42 -10.05 -4.17 7.45
C SER A 42 -8.78 -3.49 6.93
N LYS A 43 -8.90 -2.70 5.86
CA LYS A 43 -7.77 -1.95 5.27
C LYS A 43 -7.28 -0.81 6.17
N ALA A 44 -8.18 -0.11 6.86
CA ALA A 44 -7.82 0.85 7.91
C ALA A 44 -7.06 0.18 9.07
N GLY A 45 -7.49 -1.02 9.48
CA GLY A 45 -6.80 -1.83 10.47
C GLY A 45 -5.36 -2.17 10.07
N ILE A 46 -5.11 -2.47 8.80
CA ILE A 46 -3.76 -2.72 8.29
C ILE A 46 -2.85 -1.49 8.47
N ASN A 47 -3.34 -0.28 8.16
CA ASN A 47 -2.55 0.95 8.30
C ASN A 47 -2.11 1.18 9.75
N TYR A 48 -3.00 0.95 10.71
CA TYR A 48 -2.67 1.09 12.12
C TYR A 48 -1.78 -0.06 12.61
N LEU A 49 -2.04 -1.28 12.15
CA LEU A 49 -1.23 -2.46 12.46
C LEU A 49 0.23 -2.26 12.05
N THR A 50 0.48 -1.62 10.90
CA THR A 50 1.84 -1.24 10.48
C THR A 50 2.56 -0.43 11.56
N THR A 51 1.96 0.64 12.06
CA THR A 51 2.57 1.48 13.12
C THR A 51 2.69 0.74 14.46
N ALA A 52 1.67 -0.04 14.83
CA ALA A 52 1.65 -0.80 16.08
C ALA A 52 2.78 -1.83 16.12
N LEU A 53 2.97 -2.61 15.05
CA LEU A 53 4.01 -3.62 14.95
C LEU A 53 5.41 -3.01 14.91
N VAL A 54 5.60 -1.87 14.24
CA VAL A 54 6.88 -1.15 14.27
C VAL A 54 7.24 -0.73 15.68
N THR A 55 6.26 -0.21 16.43
CA THR A 55 6.46 0.19 17.82
C THR A 55 6.82 -1.02 18.69
N GLU A 56 6.12 -2.14 18.51
CA GLU A 56 6.40 -3.38 19.22
C GLU A 56 7.81 -3.90 18.91
N PHE A 57 8.19 -3.95 17.63
CA PHE A 57 9.50 -4.47 17.21
C PHE A 57 10.65 -3.57 17.65
N ALA A 58 10.50 -2.25 17.54
CA ALA A 58 11.50 -1.29 18.01
C ALA A 58 11.75 -1.44 19.52
N ARG A 59 10.68 -1.53 20.33
CA ARG A 59 10.80 -1.72 21.79
C ARG A 59 11.51 -3.02 22.17
N ASN A 60 11.32 -4.07 21.37
CA ASN A 60 11.93 -5.38 21.58
C ASN A 60 13.27 -5.58 20.84
N LYS A 61 13.82 -4.53 20.21
CA LYS A 61 15.07 -4.58 19.43
C LYS A 61 15.04 -5.67 18.34
N ILE A 62 13.88 -5.87 17.72
CA ILE A 62 13.70 -6.82 16.63
C ILE A 62 14.05 -6.10 15.31
N PRO A 63 15.06 -6.56 14.54
CA PRO A 63 15.56 -5.86 13.35
C PRO A 63 14.65 -6.10 12.14
N ILE A 64 13.42 -5.61 12.19
CA ILE A 64 12.42 -5.74 11.13
C ILE A 64 11.79 -4.38 10.87
N HIS A 65 11.80 -3.95 9.61
CA HIS A 65 11.04 -2.82 9.11
C HIS A 65 9.68 -3.30 8.59
N ILE A 66 8.67 -2.48 8.81
CA ILE A 66 7.32 -2.75 8.31
C ILE A 66 6.81 -1.47 7.67
N ASN A 67 6.44 -1.54 6.41
CA ASN A 67 5.80 -0.45 5.70
C ASN A 67 4.55 -0.97 5.00
N CYS A 68 3.67 -0.04 4.63
CA CYS A 68 2.45 -0.35 3.92
C CYS A 68 2.40 0.40 2.58
N ILE A 69 1.96 -0.31 1.54
CA ILE A 69 1.54 0.30 0.28
C ILE A 69 0.01 0.45 0.34
N VAL A 70 -0.47 1.65 0.07
CA VAL A 70 -1.88 2.03 0.07
C VAL A 70 -2.29 2.29 -1.39
N PRO A 71 -2.68 1.25 -2.14
CA PRO A 71 -3.00 1.38 -3.55
C PRO A 71 -4.31 2.12 -3.81
N GLY A 72 -4.30 2.88 -4.90
CA GLY A 72 -5.49 3.32 -5.64
C GLY A 72 -6.19 2.17 -6.37
N THR A 73 -6.93 2.52 -7.41
CA THR A 73 -7.53 1.51 -8.29
C THR A 73 -6.48 0.92 -9.22
N PHE A 74 -6.26 -0.39 -9.14
CA PHE A 74 -5.34 -1.13 -10.01
C PHE A 74 -6.04 -2.31 -10.69
N PRO A 75 -5.55 -2.73 -11.87
CA PRO A 75 -5.96 -3.97 -12.50
C PRO A 75 -5.69 -5.16 -11.57
N SER A 76 -6.72 -5.93 -11.21
CA SER A 76 -6.58 -7.09 -10.31
C SER A 76 -7.78 -8.03 -10.38
N GLU A 77 -7.57 -9.28 -9.95
CA GLU A 77 -8.62 -10.30 -9.80
C GLU A 77 -9.72 -9.91 -8.80
N LEU A 78 -9.38 -9.08 -7.81
CA LEU A 78 -10.36 -8.55 -6.85
C LEU A 78 -11.32 -7.53 -7.48
N GLY A 79 -10.87 -6.86 -8.54
CA GLY A 79 -11.62 -5.82 -9.25
C GLY A 79 -11.78 -6.17 -10.73
N VAL A 80 -11.27 -5.31 -11.60
CA VAL A 80 -11.25 -5.55 -13.04
C VAL A 80 -9.82 -5.93 -13.43
N CYS A 81 -9.61 -7.16 -13.89
CA CYS A 81 -8.27 -7.65 -14.28
C CYS A 81 -7.71 -6.95 -15.51
N ASP A 82 -8.59 -6.66 -16.48
CA ASP A 82 -8.21 -6.09 -17.76
C ASP A 82 -7.91 -4.59 -17.60
N GLU A 83 -6.68 -4.20 -17.95
CA GLU A 83 -6.24 -2.82 -17.77
C GLU A 83 -7.06 -1.85 -18.63
N ASP A 84 -7.39 -2.20 -19.87
CA ASP A 84 -8.08 -1.32 -20.81
C ASP A 84 -9.54 -1.14 -20.40
N LYS A 85 -10.20 -2.21 -19.97
CA LYS A 85 -11.55 -2.16 -19.42
C LYS A 85 -11.61 -1.36 -18.12
N LEU A 86 -10.62 -1.52 -17.24
CA LEU A 86 -10.54 -0.71 -16.03
C LEU A 86 -10.36 0.77 -16.38
N ASN A 87 -9.50 1.07 -17.34
CA ASN A 87 -9.27 2.44 -17.79
C ASN A 87 -10.51 3.05 -18.43
N GLU A 88 -11.30 2.28 -19.18
CA GLU A 88 -12.58 2.74 -19.74
C GLU A 88 -13.58 3.09 -18.62
N LEU A 89 -13.74 2.22 -17.63
CA LEU A 89 -14.60 2.47 -16.48
C LEU A 89 -14.17 3.71 -15.69
N LEU A 90 -12.87 3.84 -15.45
CA LEU A 90 -12.31 5.02 -14.78
C LEU A 90 -12.55 6.28 -15.61
N ARG A 91 -12.34 6.26 -16.93
CA ARG A 91 -12.64 7.38 -17.84
C ARG A 91 -14.11 7.79 -17.82
N ALA A 92 -15.02 6.83 -17.77
CA ALA A 92 -16.45 7.12 -17.65
C ALA A 92 -16.75 7.86 -16.34
N CYS A 93 -16.15 7.41 -15.22
CA CYS A 93 -16.25 8.08 -13.93
C CYS A 93 -15.55 9.46 -13.89
N TRP A 94 -14.50 9.68 -14.71
CA TRP A 94 -13.77 10.95 -14.77
C TRP A 94 -14.55 12.11 -15.39
N SER A 95 -15.64 11.83 -16.11
CA SER A 95 -16.56 12.90 -16.52
C SER A 95 -17.18 13.64 -15.32
N ILE A 96 -17.14 13.03 -14.12
CA ILE A 96 -17.70 13.54 -12.86
C ILE A 96 -16.60 13.94 -11.85
N ALA A 97 -15.41 13.33 -11.93
CA ALA A 97 -14.30 13.51 -10.98
C ALA A 97 -13.27 14.58 -11.45
N ARG A 98 -12.61 15.28 -10.51
CA ARG A 98 -11.60 16.29 -10.85
C ARG A 98 -10.35 15.62 -11.41
N SER A 99 -9.89 16.12 -12.56
CA SER A 99 -8.83 15.56 -13.39
C SER A 99 -7.49 15.38 -12.66
N TYR A 100 -6.81 14.30 -13.05
CA TYR A 100 -5.52 13.81 -12.61
C TYR A 100 -4.43 14.87 -12.70
N VAL A 101 -3.72 15.06 -11.60
CA VAL A 101 -2.34 15.56 -11.66
C VAL A 101 -1.43 14.32 -11.81
N CYS A 102 -0.91 14.14 -13.02
CA CYS A 102 0.25 13.32 -13.43
C CYS A 102 0.10 11.89 -14.00
N CYS A 103 -0.93 11.07 -13.74
CA CYS A 103 -1.08 9.80 -14.48
C CYS A 103 -2.53 9.26 -14.46
N PRO A 104 -3.24 9.21 -15.60
CA PRO A 104 -4.64 8.77 -15.62
C PRO A 104 -4.79 7.28 -15.29
N THR A 105 -3.80 6.43 -15.60
CA THR A 105 -3.95 4.98 -15.51
C THR A 105 -2.87 4.37 -14.64
N ALA A 106 -3.28 3.66 -13.59
CA ALA A 106 -2.38 2.93 -12.74
C ALA A 106 -1.96 1.64 -13.45
N LYS A 107 -0.66 1.36 -13.48
CA LYS A 107 -0.08 0.20 -14.15
C LYS A 107 0.56 -0.72 -13.13
N SER A 108 0.60 -2.02 -13.41
CA SER A 108 1.18 -3.03 -12.51
C SER A 108 2.60 -2.66 -12.04
N TRP A 109 3.42 -2.03 -12.90
CA TRP A 109 4.76 -1.59 -12.54
C TRP A 109 4.81 -0.43 -11.54
N ASN A 110 3.76 0.39 -11.39
CA ASN A 110 3.71 1.42 -10.34
C ASN A 110 3.68 0.76 -8.95
N MET A 111 2.90 -0.31 -8.78
CA MET A 111 2.91 -1.12 -7.55
C MET A 111 4.24 -1.85 -7.36
N ALA A 112 4.76 -2.46 -8.43
CA ALA A 112 6.05 -3.15 -8.38
C ALA A 112 7.18 -2.21 -7.93
N SER A 113 7.19 -0.96 -8.40
CA SER A 113 8.20 0.05 -8.02
C SER A 113 8.16 0.37 -6.53
N ALA A 114 6.96 0.53 -5.96
CA ALA A 114 6.80 0.74 -4.51
C ALA A 114 7.23 -0.47 -3.69
N ALA A 115 6.90 -1.68 -4.15
CA ALA A 115 7.34 -2.92 -3.51
C ALA A 115 8.86 -3.10 -3.57
N ILE A 116 9.48 -2.83 -4.72
CA ILE A 116 10.94 -2.87 -4.89
C ILE A 116 11.61 -1.86 -3.97
N TYR A 117 11.10 -0.63 -3.87
CA TYR A 117 11.64 0.37 -2.95
C TYR A 117 11.68 -0.15 -1.51
N PHE A 118 10.55 -0.63 -0.99
CA PHE A 118 10.46 -1.17 0.38
C PHE A 118 11.20 -2.50 0.60
N ALA A 119 11.40 -3.31 -0.44
CA ALA A 119 12.19 -4.53 -0.35
C ALA A 119 13.70 -4.25 -0.43
N SER A 120 14.10 -3.11 -1.00
CA SER A 120 15.50 -2.74 -1.20
C SER A 120 16.12 -2.05 0.03
N PRO A 121 17.47 -2.04 0.13
CA PRO A 121 18.19 -1.26 1.13
C PRO A 121 17.89 0.25 1.09
N MET A 122 17.37 0.77 -0.02
CA MET A 122 17.05 2.20 -0.17
C MET A 122 15.92 2.66 0.76
N SER A 123 15.10 1.74 1.26
CA SER A 123 14.09 2.02 2.29
C SER A 123 14.62 1.87 3.71
N GLY A 124 15.94 1.74 3.90
CA GLY A 124 16.56 1.47 5.20
C GLY A 124 16.29 2.52 6.30
N TYR A 125 15.78 3.70 5.95
CA TYR A 125 15.35 4.73 6.90
C TYR A 125 13.83 5.00 6.89
N THR A 126 13.07 4.18 6.18
CA THR A 126 11.62 4.28 6.07
C THR A 126 10.99 3.12 6.83
N ASN A 127 10.35 3.40 7.97
CA ASN A 127 9.74 2.38 8.80
C ASN A 127 8.43 2.90 9.41
N GLY A 128 7.35 2.13 9.29
CA GLY A 128 6.01 2.50 9.73
C GLY A 128 5.25 3.39 8.75
N ASN A 129 5.73 3.54 7.51
CA ASN A 129 5.12 4.43 6.53
C ASN A 129 3.91 3.80 5.81
N ASN A 130 2.92 4.62 5.49
CA ASN A 130 1.77 4.27 4.65
C ASN A 130 1.91 5.00 3.30
N LEU A 131 2.61 4.39 2.34
CA LEU A 131 2.86 4.98 1.03
C LEU A 131 1.64 4.86 0.14
N VAL A 132 1.00 5.99 -0.16
CA VAL A 132 -0.13 6.03 -1.10
C VAL A 132 0.38 5.98 -2.54
N VAL A 133 -0.18 5.06 -3.33
CA VAL A 133 0.12 4.88 -4.75
C VAL A 133 -1.19 4.92 -5.52
N ASP A 134 -1.69 6.12 -5.80
CA ASP A 134 -3.00 6.30 -6.46
C ASP A 134 -3.02 7.44 -7.47
N GLY A 135 -1.86 8.05 -7.77
CA GLY A 135 -1.79 9.22 -8.65
C GLY A 135 -2.41 10.49 -8.07
N GLY A 136 -2.66 10.54 -6.75
CA GLY A 136 -3.24 11.71 -6.07
C GLY A 136 -4.76 11.81 -6.14
N VAL A 137 -5.45 10.78 -6.64
CA VAL A 137 -6.91 10.73 -6.82
C VAL A 137 -7.64 11.02 -5.51
N HIS A 138 -7.22 10.39 -4.41
CA HIS A 138 -7.86 10.55 -3.09
C HIS A 138 -7.73 11.97 -2.51
N LEU A 139 -6.81 12.80 -3.01
CA LEU A 139 -6.60 14.16 -2.50
C LEU A 139 -7.49 15.19 -3.19
N VAL A 140 -7.89 14.93 -4.44
CA VAL A 140 -8.63 15.89 -5.27
C VAL A 140 -10.10 15.54 -5.44
N ASN A 141 -10.48 14.29 -5.12
CA ASN A 141 -11.85 13.83 -5.17
C ASN A 141 -12.38 13.65 -3.74
N PRO A 142 -13.51 14.29 -3.39
CA PRO A 142 -14.19 14.03 -2.14
C PRO A 142 -14.73 12.61 -2.12
#